data_AF-A0A095UXK5-F1
#
_entry.id   AF-A0A095UXK5-F1
#
_cell.length_a   1.000
_cell.length_b   1.000
_cell.length_c   1.000
_cell.angle_alpha   90.00
_cell.angle_beta   90.00
_cell.angle_gamma   90.00
#
_symmetry.space_group_name_H-M   'P 1'
#
loop_
_entity.id
_entity.type
_entity.pdbx_description
1 polymer ?
#
loop_
_entity_poly.entity_id
_entity_poly.type
_entity_poly.pdbx_seq_one_letter_code
_entity_poly.pdbx_strand_id
1 'polypeptide(L)'
;MLGYGYAATAVADTFPSRPITLTVPYEPGATTDLISRAMGERMARELDSTVVVENRTGGNGIIAALHVSRSKPDGYSFMLASDSTAVLNPLLYKKLSYDPDKDLTPIGLVSDLPLVMLINASLPVKNLKEFVEYARAHPGKLNFSSTGTGGTFHLSGELFNQMAGVQMTHVPYKGGAPAMQALVSKEVQALFGVVGSALPQIKAGNVRALAVASKERLALLPDVPTFAELGYPNFVVTVRYGFMAPAATPADRISTLSGAMNKALADPAFRQKFSDLGFVLPQKSSPQDYASLIQADRKMWAEVIKLKNISLDH
;
A
#
# COMPACT_ATOMS: atom_id res chain seq x y z
N MET A 1 27.28 55.44 -30.26
CA MET A 1 27.66 54.60 -29.11
C MET A 1 26.95 53.26 -29.26
N LEU A 2 27.71 52.16 -29.30
CA LEU A 2 27.22 50.80 -29.50
C LEU A 2 26.36 50.35 -28.32
N GLY A 3 25.13 49.89 -28.59
CA GLY A 3 24.27 49.24 -27.61
C GLY A 3 24.64 47.77 -27.45
N TYR A 4 25.15 47.39 -26.28
CA TYR A 4 25.35 45.99 -25.92
C TYR A 4 23.99 45.35 -25.61
N GLY A 5 23.49 44.52 -26.54
CA GLY A 5 22.37 43.63 -26.27
C GLY A 5 22.82 42.52 -25.31
N TYR A 6 22.28 42.50 -24.09
CA TYR A 6 22.43 41.37 -23.19
C TYR A 6 21.66 40.18 -23.76
N ALA A 7 22.36 39.22 -24.36
CA ALA A 7 21.82 37.90 -24.60
C ALA A 7 21.64 37.21 -23.24
N ALA A 8 20.41 37.10 -22.77
CA ALA A 8 20.10 36.26 -21.61
C ALA A 8 20.37 34.80 -21.99
N THR A 9 21.50 34.25 -21.56
CA THR A 9 21.75 32.82 -21.59
C THR A 9 20.71 32.16 -20.69
N ALA A 10 19.75 31.44 -21.29
CA ALA A 10 18.88 30.54 -20.55
C ALA A 10 19.75 29.46 -19.92
N VAL A 11 20.01 29.57 -18.62
CA VAL A 11 20.66 28.50 -17.86
C VAL A 11 19.68 27.32 -17.90
N ALA A 12 20.08 26.23 -18.55
CA ALA A 12 19.32 25.00 -18.51
C ALA A 12 19.12 24.61 -17.05
N ASP A 13 17.86 24.52 -16.60
CA ASP A 13 17.53 24.12 -15.23
C ASP A 13 17.95 22.66 -15.02
N THR A 14 19.15 22.48 -14.48
CA THR A 14 19.74 21.18 -14.19
C THR A 14 19.01 20.59 -13.00
N PHE A 15 18.29 19.50 -13.24
CA PHE A 15 17.63 18.75 -12.19
C PHE A 15 18.31 17.41 -11.98
N PRO A 16 18.55 17.02 -10.73
CA PRO A 16 18.40 17.84 -9.51
C PRO A 16 19.61 18.75 -9.25
N SER A 17 19.38 20.00 -8.80
CA SER A 17 20.42 20.97 -8.37
C SER A 17 20.34 21.33 -6.88
N ARG A 18 19.36 20.77 -6.17
CA ARG A 18 19.18 20.92 -4.72
C ARG A 18 18.59 19.64 -4.13
N PRO A 19 18.56 19.49 -2.79
CA PRO A 19 17.95 18.34 -2.15
C PRO A 19 16.47 18.16 -2.54
N ILE A 20 16.06 16.89 -2.67
CA ILE A 20 14.70 16.45 -2.96
C ILE A 20 14.06 15.95 -1.66
N THR A 21 12.78 16.25 -1.44
CA THR A 21 12.02 15.75 -0.28
C THR A 21 11.09 14.59 -0.68
N LEU A 22 11.26 13.46 0.00
CA LEU A 22 10.34 12.33 0.02
C LEU A 22 9.48 12.38 1.29
N THR A 23 8.20 12.70 1.15
CA THR A 23 7.23 12.71 2.24
C THR A 23 6.65 11.31 2.48
N VAL A 24 6.63 10.85 3.73
CA VAL A 24 6.13 9.53 4.13
C VAL A 24 4.92 9.69 5.09
N PRO A 25 3.76 9.07 4.81
CA PRO A 25 2.55 9.24 5.61
C PRO A 25 2.49 8.39 6.89
N TYR A 26 3.60 7.77 7.30
CA TYR A 26 3.66 6.78 8.38
C TYR A 26 4.73 7.14 9.41
N GLU A 27 4.58 6.59 10.63
CA GLU A 27 5.46 6.86 11.76
C GLU A 27 6.91 6.45 11.45
N PRO A 28 7.92 7.21 11.95
CA PRO A 28 9.31 6.82 11.86
C PRO A 28 9.56 5.40 12.41
N GLY A 29 10.35 4.59 11.70
CA GLY A 29 10.65 3.22 12.09
C GLY A 29 9.60 2.16 11.70
N ALA A 30 8.45 2.56 11.15
CA ALA A 30 7.54 1.62 10.49
C ALA A 30 8.21 1.00 9.26
N THR A 31 7.78 -0.20 8.83
CA THR A 31 8.34 -0.86 7.64
C THR A 31 8.22 -0.03 6.37
N THR A 32 7.17 0.80 6.26
CA THR A 32 6.96 1.77 5.19
C THR A 32 7.97 2.92 5.23
N ASP A 33 8.32 3.43 6.42
CA ASP A 33 9.40 4.41 6.60
C ASP A 33 10.77 3.80 6.23
N LEU A 34 11.02 2.55 6.65
CA LEU A 34 12.27 1.85 6.34
C LEU A 34 12.48 1.65 4.82
N ILE A 35 11.44 1.25 4.07
CA ILE A 35 11.54 1.12 2.61
C ILE A 35 11.69 2.48 1.92
N SER A 36 10.98 3.51 2.38
CA SER A 36 11.14 4.87 1.84
C SER A 36 12.55 5.43 2.06
N ARG A 37 13.14 5.24 3.24
CA ARG A 37 14.53 5.65 3.52
C ARG A 37 15.54 4.90 2.66
N ALA A 38 15.40 3.58 2.57
CA ALA A 38 16.30 2.76 1.75
C ALA A 38 16.19 3.07 0.24
N MET A 39 14.99 3.44 -0.21
CA MET A 39 14.73 3.89 -1.57
C MET A 39 15.33 5.29 -1.80
N GLY A 40 15.10 6.23 -0.89
CA GLY A 40 15.67 7.58 -0.94
C GLY A 40 17.19 7.57 -0.97
N GLU A 41 17.85 6.76 -0.14
CA GLU A 41 19.31 6.59 -0.13
C GLU A 41 19.85 6.09 -1.49
N ARG A 42 19.16 5.15 -2.12
CA ARG A 42 19.56 4.61 -3.44
C ARG A 42 19.31 5.60 -4.55
N MET A 43 18.14 6.24 -4.55
CA MET A 43 17.82 7.31 -5.49
C MET A 43 18.81 8.46 -5.37
N ALA A 44 19.23 8.83 -4.15
CA ALA A 44 20.19 9.90 -3.92
C ALA A 44 21.53 9.65 -4.63
N ARG A 45 22.01 8.40 -4.61
CA ARG A 45 23.24 8.00 -5.33
C ARG A 45 23.10 8.06 -6.84
N GLU A 46 21.97 7.62 -7.37
CA GLU A 46 21.72 7.67 -8.83
C GLU A 46 21.53 9.10 -9.32
N LEU A 47 20.90 9.94 -8.50
CA LEU A 47 20.56 11.33 -8.83
C LEU A 47 21.71 12.32 -8.58
N ASP A 48 22.79 11.88 -7.93
CA ASP A 48 23.85 12.74 -7.40
C ASP A 48 23.29 13.93 -6.59
N SER A 49 22.26 13.67 -5.80
CA SER A 49 21.59 14.68 -4.98
C SER A 49 21.00 14.07 -3.71
N THR A 50 20.89 14.86 -2.66
CA THR A 50 20.33 14.38 -1.39
C THR A 50 18.82 14.15 -1.52
N VAL A 51 18.33 13.00 -1.05
CA VAL A 51 16.90 12.73 -0.85
C VAL A 51 16.60 12.70 0.64
N VAL A 52 15.90 13.73 1.12
CA VAL A 52 15.50 13.87 2.53
C VAL A 52 14.16 13.18 2.73
N VAL A 53 14.06 12.31 3.74
CA VAL A 53 12.81 11.65 4.10
C VAL A 53 12.14 12.36 5.28
N GLU A 54 10.94 12.89 5.05
CA GLU A 54 10.11 13.57 6.05
C GLU A 54 8.85 12.77 6.36
N ASN A 55 8.59 12.46 7.63
CA ASN A 55 7.35 11.81 8.05
C ASN A 55 6.27 12.85 8.32
N ARG A 56 5.10 12.70 7.69
CA ARG A 56 3.90 13.53 7.91
C ARG A 56 2.69 12.62 8.10
N THR A 57 2.46 12.20 9.33
CA THR A 57 1.44 11.20 9.67
C THR A 57 0.07 11.82 9.92
N GLY A 58 -0.97 10.98 9.89
CA GLY A 58 -2.34 11.36 10.27
C GLY A 58 -3.36 11.38 9.13
N GLY A 59 -4.63 11.24 9.50
CA GLY A 59 -5.77 11.23 8.58
C GLY A 59 -5.68 10.15 7.50
N ASN A 60 -5.20 8.95 7.82
CA ASN A 60 -4.99 7.89 6.82
C ASN A 60 -4.13 8.35 5.62
N GLY A 61 -3.12 9.16 5.88
CA GLY A 61 -2.20 9.74 4.89
C GLY A 61 -2.70 11.02 4.22
N ILE A 62 -3.89 11.53 4.57
CA ILE A 62 -4.44 12.81 4.06
C ILE A 62 -3.45 13.96 4.28
N ILE A 63 -2.77 14.01 5.44
CA ILE A 63 -1.86 15.12 5.76
C ILE A 63 -0.67 15.15 4.79
N ALA A 64 -0.05 14.00 4.51
CA ALA A 64 1.04 13.92 3.54
C ALA A 64 0.56 14.20 2.12
N ALA A 65 -0.58 13.63 1.72
CA ALA A 65 -1.15 13.83 0.39
C ALA A 65 -1.45 15.29 0.12
N LEU A 66 -2.10 15.99 1.06
CA LEU A 66 -2.39 17.41 0.96
C LEU A 66 -1.12 18.27 0.94
N HIS A 67 -0.10 17.90 1.71
CA HIS A 67 1.16 18.63 1.74
C HIS A 67 1.88 18.55 0.38
N VAL A 68 2.01 17.34 -0.17
CA VAL A 68 2.68 17.14 -1.45
C VAL A 68 1.84 17.68 -2.59
N SER A 69 0.52 17.53 -2.58
CA SER A 69 -0.34 18.06 -3.64
C SER A 69 -0.28 19.59 -3.77
N ARG A 70 0.06 20.30 -2.69
CA ARG A 70 0.26 21.77 -2.66
C ARG A 70 1.72 22.21 -2.86
N SER A 71 2.65 21.27 -3.00
CA SER A 71 4.06 21.59 -3.23
C SER A 71 4.30 22.09 -4.65
N LYS A 72 5.44 22.75 -4.87
CA LYS A 72 5.81 23.20 -6.22
C LYS A 72 5.95 21.97 -7.14
N PRO A 73 5.35 21.99 -8.35
CA PRO A 73 5.45 20.89 -9.30
C PRO A 73 6.80 20.92 -10.05
N ASP A 74 7.91 20.95 -9.32
CA ASP A 74 9.27 21.12 -9.88
C ASP A 74 10.14 19.86 -9.75
N GLY A 75 9.56 18.76 -9.26
CA GLY A 75 10.24 17.47 -9.08
C GLY A 75 10.99 17.32 -7.76
N TYR A 76 11.10 18.37 -6.93
CA TYR A 76 11.82 18.31 -5.66
C TYR A 76 10.96 17.88 -4.46
N SER A 77 9.70 17.53 -4.71
CA SER A 77 8.79 17.06 -3.67
C SER A 77 7.92 15.94 -4.21
N PHE A 78 7.96 14.80 -3.54
CA PHE A 78 7.12 13.65 -3.84
C PHE A 78 6.78 12.89 -2.56
N MET A 79 5.84 11.95 -2.63
CA MET A 79 5.42 11.16 -1.47
C MET A 79 5.42 9.67 -1.74
N LEU A 80 5.54 8.89 -0.67
CA LEU A 80 5.04 7.53 -0.62
C LEU A 80 3.51 7.56 -0.57
N ALA A 81 2.87 7.28 -1.70
CA ALA A 81 1.45 7.00 -1.79
C ALA A 81 1.16 5.55 -1.41
N SER A 82 -0.04 5.33 -0.88
CA SER A 82 -0.59 4.00 -0.59
C SER A 82 -1.99 3.86 -1.19
N ASP A 83 -2.57 2.66 -1.17
CA ASP A 83 -3.99 2.49 -1.52
C ASP A 83 -4.90 3.40 -0.69
N SER A 84 -4.56 3.65 0.58
CA SER A 84 -5.33 4.57 1.40
C SER A 84 -5.42 5.95 0.74
N THR A 85 -4.28 6.52 0.34
CA THR A 85 -4.25 7.87 -0.22
C THR A 85 -4.66 7.93 -1.69
N ALA A 86 -4.27 6.95 -2.50
CA ALA A 86 -4.48 6.98 -3.94
C ALA A 86 -5.80 6.34 -4.38
N VAL A 87 -6.38 5.44 -3.59
CA VAL A 87 -7.52 4.59 -3.99
C VAL A 87 -8.72 4.73 -3.06
N LEU A 88 -8.55 4.53 -1.76
CA LEU A 88 -9.66 4.32 -0.82
C LEU A 88 -10.24 5.63 -0.26
N ASN A 89 -9.40 6.57 0.16
CA ASN A 89 -9.86 7.86 0.69
C ASN A 89 -10.85 8.58 -0.25
N PRO A 90 -10.62 8.73 -1.58
CA PRO A 90 -11.57 9.39 -2.47
C PRO A 90 -12.90 8.63 -2.65
N LEU A 91 -12.95 7.34 -2.28
CA LEU A 91 -14.17 6.53 -2.31
C LEU A 91 -14.95 6.56 -0.99
N LEU A 92 -14.29 6.91 0.12
CA LEU A 92 -14.82 6.75 1.47
C LEU A 92 -15.18 8.08 2.17
N TYR A 93 -14.52 9.17 1.79
CA TYR A 93 -14.80 10.52 2.30
C TYR A 93 -15.64 11.30 1.28
N LYS A 94 -16.79 11.83 1.71
CA LYS A 94 -17.58 12.79 0.91
C LYS A 94 -16.83 14.09 0.67
N LYS A 95 -15.99 14.49 1.62
CA LYS A 95 -15.16 15.70 1.54
C LYS A 95 -13.70 15.35 1.81
N LEU A 96 -12.94 15.13 0.74
CA LEU A 96 -11.50 14.94 0.79
C LEU A 96 -10.79 16.26 0.50
N SER A 97 -9.71 16.56 1.22
CA SER A 97 -8.97 17.83 1.08
C SER A 97 -8.02 17.88 -0.12
N TYR A 98 -7.89 16.78 -0.87
CA TYR A 98 -7.12 16.65 -2.10
C TYR A 98 -7.87 15.72 -3.06
N ASP A 99 -7.58 15.83 -4.35
CA ASP A 99 -8.04 14.93 -5.41
C ASP A 99 -6.81 14.19 -5.97
N PRO A 100 -6.66 12.87 -5.73
CA PRO A 100 -5.47 12.14 -6.17
C PRO A 100 -5.29 12.09 -7.69
N ASP A 101 -6.33 12.33 -8.49
CA ASP A 101 -6.23 12.34 -9.97
C ASP A 101 -5.87 13.72 -10.52
N LYS A 102 -6.33 14.77 -9.85
CA LYS A 102 -6.10 16.15 -10.31
C LYS A 102 -4.86 16.78 -9.70
N ASP A 103 -4.52 16.40 -8.48
CA ASP A 103 -3.49 17.09 -7.71
C ASP A 103 -2.18 16.31 -7.62
N LEU A 104 -2.18 15.02 -8.00
CA LEU A 104 -1.00 14.17 -7.98
C LEU A 104 -0.79 13.43 -9.31
N THR A 105 0.47 13.09 -9.61
CA THR A 105 0.86 12.28 -10.76
C THR A 105 1.78 11.13 -10.33
N PRO A 106 1.61 9.90 -10.84
CA PRO A 106 2.47 8.76 -10.50
C PRO A 106 3.92 8.92 -10.97
N ILE A 107 4.86 8.47 -10.13
CA ILE A 107 6.26 8.20 -10.51
C ILE A 107 6.45 6.71 -10.79
N GLY A 108 5.80 5.86 -9.99
CA GLY A 108 5.74 4.41 -10.20
C GLY A 108 5.48 3.65 -8.90
N LEU A 109 5.23 2.35 -9.06
CA LEU A 109 5.02 1.37 -7.99
C LEU A 109 6.37 1.01 -7.36
N VAL A 110 6.42 1.03 -6.03
CA VAL A 110 7.57 0.61 -5.23
C VAL A 110 7.40 -0.84 -4.79
N SER A 111 6.21 -1.21 -4.32
CA SER A 111 5.98 -2.55 -3.79
C SER A 111 4.50 -2.87 -3.62
N ASP A 112 4.19 -4.17 -3.69
CA ASP A 112 2.94 -4.77 -3.26
C ASP A 112 3.15 -5.52 -1.93
N LEU A 113 2.15 -5.52 -1.05
CA LEU A 113 2.05 -6.42 0.09
C LEU A 113 0.74 -7.19 0.00
N PRO A 114 0.74 -8.35 -0.67
CA PRO A 114 -0.43 -9.20 -0.74
C PRO A 114 -0.92 -9.58 0.66
N LEU A 115 -2.23 -9.53 0.84
CA LEU A 115 -2.82 -9.94 2.10
C LEU A 115 -2.87 -11.46 2.21
N VAL A 116 -2.83 -11.93 3.45
CA VAL A 116 -3.01 -13.33 3.82
C VAL A 116 -4.17 -13.41 4.78
N MET A 117 -5.10 -14.32 4.52
CA MET A 117 -6.14 -14.66 5.46
C MET A 117 -5.54 -15.53 6.56
N LEU A 118 -5.59 -15.00 7.77
CA LEU A 118 -5.09 -15.63 8.98
C LEU A 118 -6.27 -15.95 9.88
N ILE A 119 -6.17 -17.06 10.58
CA ILE A 119 -7.09 -17.42 11.66
C ILE A 119 -6.32 -17.75 12.93
N ASN A 120 -6.99 -17.66 14.08
CA ASN A 120 -6.41 -18.17 15.31
C ASN A 120 -6.21 -19.68 15.20
N ALA A 121 -5.05 -20.20 15.63
CA ALA A 121 -4.72 -21.62 15.47
C ALA A 121 -5.62 -22.56 16.29
N SER A 122 -6.30 -22.07 17.33
CA SER A 122 -7.23 -22.87 18.15
C SER A 122 -8.62 -23.03 17.55
N LEU A 123 -8.94 -22.37 16.43
CA LEU A 123 -10.18 -22.66 15.70
C LEU A 123 -10.13 -24.11 15.16
N PRO A 124 -11.25 -24.86 15.25
CA PRO A 124 -11.31 -26.26 14.83
C PRO A 124 -11.40 -26.42 13.30
N VAL A 125 -10.62 -25.63 12.55
CA VAL A 125 -10.57 -25.63 11.07
C VAL A 125 -9.13 -25.47 10.59
N LYS A 126 -8.72 -26.22 9.58
CA LYS A 126 -7.32 -26.31 9.13
C LYS A 126 -7.07 -25.69 7.76
N ASN A 127 -8.12 -25.42 7.00
CA ASN A 127 -8.04 -24.87 5.65
C ASN A 127 -9.21 -23.92 5.38
N LEU A 128 -9.17 -23.23 4.25
CA LEU A 128 -10.19 -22.25 3.88
C LEU A 128 -11.59 -22.88 3.74
N LYS A 129 -11.68 -24.09 3.17
CA LYS A 129 -12.96 -24.78 2.99
C LYS A 129 -13.64 -25.04 4.33
N GLU A 130 -12.91 -25.64 5.28
CA GLU A 130 -13.40 -25.88 6.64
C GLU A 130 -13.77 -24.56 7.34
N PHE A 131 -12.98 -23.49 7.15
CA PHE A 131 -13.32 -22.17 7.71
C PHE A 131 -14.64 -21.64 7.16
N VAL A 132 -14.87 -21.73 5.85
CA VAL A 132 -16.11 -21.27 5.21
C VAL A 132 -17.31 -22.08 5.70
N GLU A 133 -17.18 -23.41 5.79
CA GLU A 133 -18.22 -24.29 6.34
C GLU A 133 -18.53 -23.94 7.79
N TYR A 134 -17.49 -23.76 8.61
CA TYR A 134 -17.63 -23.34 10.00
C TYR A 134 -18.31 -21.98 10.14
N ALA A 135 -17.93 -21.01 9.28
CA ALA A 135 -18.51 -19.67 9.31
C ALA A 135 -19.98 -19.64 8.88
N ARG A 136 -20.37 -20.46 7.90
CA ARG A 136 -21.78 -20.62 7.51
C ARG A 136 -22.62 -21.26 8.60
N ALA A 137 -22.05 -22.20 9.36
CA ALA A 137 -22.73 -22.84 10.49
C ALA A 137 -22.89 -21.90 11.71
N HIS A 138 -22.11 -20.81 11.79
CA HIS A 138 -22.10 -19.88 12.91
C HIS A 138 -22.27 -18.41 12.45
N PRO A 139 -23.39 -18.06 11.79
CA PRO A 139 -23.58 -16.72 11.24
C PRO A 139 -23.55 -15.65 12.35
N GLY A 140 -22.76 -14.60 12.15
CA GLY A 140 -22.63 -13.48 13.09
C GLY A 140 -21.90 -13.81 14.40
N LYS A 141 -21.26 -14.98 14.50
CA LYS A 141 -20.48 -15.38 15.69
C LYS A 141 -18.97 -15.19 15.54
N LEU A 142 -18.51 -15.01 14.31
CA LEU A 142 -17.11 -14.80 13.98
C LEU A 142 -16.83 -13.32 13.83
N ASN A 143 -15.69 -12.89 14.35
CA ASN A 143 -15.17 -11.55 14.20
C ASN A 143 -13.89 -11.57 13.37
N PHE A 144 -13.64 -10.48 12.64
CA PHE A 144 -12.35 -10.24 12.02
C PHE A 144 -11.79 -8.87 12.41
N SER A 145 -10.48 -8.81 12.66
CA SER A 145 -9.79 -7.56 12.99
C SER A 145 -9.30 -6.84 11.74
N SER A 146 -9.14 -5.51 11.83
CA SER A 146 -8.46 -4.70 10.80
C SER A 146 -7.60 -3.60 11.44
N THR A 147 -6.83 -2.89 10.61
CA THR A 147 -6.07 -1.69 11.02
C THR A 147 -6.92 -0.42 11.15
N GLY A 148 -8.26 -0.55 11.12
CA GLY A 148 -9.20 0.57 11.14
C GLY A 148 -10.29 0.42 10.08
N THR A 149 -11.36 1.19 10.24
CA THR A 149 -12.46 1.28 9.28
C THR A 149 -11.97 1.89 7.97
N GLY A 150 -12.49 1.39 6.85
CA GLY A 150 -12.19 1.89 5.50
C GLY A 150 -10.83 1.49 4.91
N GLY A 151 -9.92 0.90 5.70
CA GLY A 151 -8.64 0.40 5.17
C GLY A 151 -8.75 -0.92 4.41
N THR A 152 -7.72 -1.27 3.64
CA THR A 152 -7.66 -2.50 2.83
C THR A 152 -7.98 -3.76 3.64
N PHE A 153 -7.55 -3.85 4.90
CA PHE A 153 -7.81 -5.01 5.76
C PHE A 153 -9.30 -5.15 6.09
N HIS A 154 -9.98 -4.03 6.36
CA HIS A 154 -11.43 -4.01 6.60
C HIS A 154 -12.18 -4.43 5.35
N LEU A 155 -11.89 -3.78 4.22
CA LEU A 155 -12.60 -4.04 2.98
C LEU A 155 -12.33 -5.46 2.45
N SER A 156 -11.19 -6.07 2.77
CA SER A 156 -10.89 -7.47 2.43
C SER A 156 -11.77 -8.45 3.19
N GLY A 157 -12.02 -8.21 4.49
CA GLY A 157 -12.96 -9.03 5.26
C GLY A 157 -14.38 -8.90 4.74
N GLU A 158 -14.79 -7.70 4.33
CA GLU A 158 -16.11 -7.48 3.74
C GLU A 158 -16.27 -8.11 2.35
N LEU A 159 -15.23 -8.01 1.51
CA LEU A 159 -15.17 -8.70 0.22
C LEU A 159 -15.22 -10.22 0.41
N PHE A 160 -14.53 -10.76 1.43
CA PHE A 160 -14.57 -12.17 1.73
C PHE A 160 -15.95 -12.61 2.22
N ASN A 161 -16.58 -11.87 3.13
CA ASN A 161 -17.95 -12.09 3.56
C ASN A 161 -18.89 -12.22 2.35
N GLN A 162 -18.77 -11.30 1.38
CA GLN A 162 -19.56 -11.31 0.15
C GLN A 162 -19.27 -12.52 -0.73
N MET A 163 -17.99 -12.75 -1.09
CA MET A 163 -17.61 -13.80 -2.04
C MET A 163 -17.79 -15.21 -1.49
N ALA A 164 -17.54 -15.41 -0.20
CA ALA A 164 -17.70 -16.72 0.45
C ALA A 164 -19.13 -16.97 0.98
N GLY A 165 -19.99 -15.94 0.97
CA GLY A 165 -21.35 -16.04 1.52
C GLY A 165 -21.33 -16.37 3.02
N VAL A 166 -20.50 -15.64 3.77
CA VAL A 166 -20.36 -15.77 5.23
C VAL A 166 -20.65 -14.44 5.92
N GLN A 167 -20.89 -14.49 7.24
CA GLN A 167 -21.25 -13.33 8.04
C GLN A 167 -20.31 -13.20 9.24
N MET A 168 -19.15 -12.58 9.01
CA MET A 168 -18.23 -12.16 10.06
C MET A 168 -18.43 -10.69 10.40
N THR A 169 -18.25 -10.32 11.67
CA THR A 169 -18.35 -8.94 12.15
C THR A 169 -16.98 -8.28 12.18
N HIS A 170 -16.90 -7.06 11.65
CA HIS A 170 -15.67 -6.27 11.68
C HIS A 170 -15.40 -5.68 13.07
N VAL A 171 -14.16 -5.80 13.54
CA VAL A 171 -13.66 -5.14 14.75
C VAL A 171 -12.43 -4.27 14.40
N PRO A 172 -12.54 -2.93 14.41
CA PRO A 172 -11.43 -2.05 14.06
C PRO A 172 -10.42 -1.89 15.21
N TYR A 173 -9.12 -1.94 14.88
CA TYR A 173 -8.04 -1.61 15.81
C TYR A 173 -7.15 -0.51 15.26
N LYS A 174 -6.39 0.15 16.14
CA LYS A 174 -5.45 1.22 15.76
C LYS A 174 -4.14 0.66 15.21
N GLY A 175 -4.19 0.07 14.01
CA GLY A 175 -3.03 -0.46 13.30
C GLY A 175 -2.88 -1.99 13.33
N GLY A 176 -1.88 -2.51 12.60
CA GLY A 176 -1.71 -3.95 12.35
C GLY A 176 -1.28 -4.76 13.58
N ALA A 177 -0.42 -4.20 14.44
CA ALA A 177 0.06 -4.92 15.63
C ALA A 177 -1.08 -5.19 16.64
N PRO A 178 -1.91 -4.20 17.04
CA PRO A 178 -3.10 -4.47 17.84
C PRO A 178 -4.10 -5.44 17.19
N ALA A 179 -4.32 -5.34 15.88
CA ALA A 179 -5.22 -6.24 15.15
C ALA A 179 -4.72 -7.71 15.16
N MET A 180 -3.42 -7.92 15.01
CA MET A 180 -2.79 -9.24 15.13
C MET A 180 -2.87 -9.76 16.57
N GLN A 181 -2.64 -8.90 17.55
CA GLN A 181 -2.73 -9.29 18.96
C GLN A 181 -4.13 -9.78 19.32
N ALA A 182 -5.18 -9.11 18.84
CA ALA A 182 -6.57 -9.55 19.00
C ALA A 182 -6.84 -10.93 18.38
N LEU A 183 -6.22 -11.22 17.23
CA LEU A 183 -6.29 -12.54 16.62
C LEU A 183 -5.60 -13.58 17.51
N VAL A 184 -4.38 -13.30 17.97
CA VAL A 184 -3.59 -14.22 18.82
C VAL A 184 -4.27 -14.46 20.17
N SER A 185 -4.85 -13.43 20.78
CA SER A 185 -5.55 -13.50 22.07
C SER A 185 -6.94 -14.13 21.97
N LYS A 186 -7.40 -14.52 20.77
CA LYS A 186 -8.71 -15.12 20.48
C LYS A 186 -9.90 -14.17 20.63
N GLU A 187 -9.65 -12.87 20.69
CA GLU A 187 -10.70 -11.85 20.68
C GLU A 187 -11.45 -11.85 19.33
N VAL A 188 -10.71 -12.06 18.24
CA VAL A 188 -11.25 -12.25 16.89
C VAL A 188 -10.78 -13.58 16.29
N GLN A 189 -11.46 -14.03 15.24
CA GLN A 189 -11.20 -15.34 14.63
C GLN A 189 -10.47 -15.25 13.30
N ALA A 190 -10.52 -14.10 12.64
CA ALA A 190 -9.83 -13.88 11.37
C ALA A 190 -9.11 -12.53 11.30
N LEU A 191 -8.11 -12.44 10.44
CA LEU A 191 -7.43 -11.21 10.04
C LEU A 191 -6.97 -11.35 8.59
N PHE A 192 -7.19 -10.33 7.79
CA PHE A 192 -6.56 -10.19 6.47
C PHE A 192 -5.33 -9.31 6.66
N GLY A 193 -4.18 -9.94 6.90
CA GLY A 193 -2.95 -9.27 7.31
C GLY A 193 -1.84 -9.37 6.29
N VAL A 194 -0.74 -8.66 6.50
CA VAL A 194 0.46 -8.75 5.66
C VAL A 194 1.43 -9.80 6.19
N VAL A 195 2.17 -10.46 5.28
CA VAL A 195 3.08 -11.57 5.61
C VAL A 195 4.11 -11.21 6.67
N GLY A 196 4.70 -10.02 6.61
CA GLY A 196 5.75 -9.61 7.56
C GLY A 196 5.29 -9.71 9.02
N SER A 197 4.04 -9.32 9.31
CA SER A 197 3.45 -9.46 10.65
C SER A 197 2.95 -10.88 10.95
N ALA A 198 2.55 -11.63 9.92
CA ALA A 198 1.98 -12.96 10.04
C ALA A 198 3.05 -14.03 10.32
N LEU A 199 4.19 -13.94 9.63
CA LEU A 199 5.19 -15.00 9.58
C LEU A 199 5.73 -15.41 10.97
N PRO A 200 6.06 -14.48 11.89
CA PRO A 200 6.46 -14.86 13.24
C PRO A 200 5.35 -15.61 14.00
N GLN A 201 4.09 -15.20 13.84
CA GLN A 201 2.95 -15.81 14.52
C GLN A 201 2.58 -17.18 13.93
N ILE A 202 2.74 -17.35 12.62
CA ILE A 202 2.59 -18.64 11.93
C ILE A 202 3.66 -19.62 12.42
N LYS A 203 4.93 -19.19 12.46
CA LYS A 203 6.05 -20.01 12.97
C LYS A 203 5.89 -20.39 14.43
N ALA A 204 5.34 -19.50 15.26
CA ALA A 204 5.03 -19.77 16.66
C ALA A 204 3.82 -20.69 16.87
N GLY A 205 3.03 -20.98 15.82
CA GLY A 205 1.82 -21.79 15.91
C GLY A 205 0.62 -21.06 16.54
N ASN A 206 0.69 -19.73 16.70
CA ASN A 206 -0.39 -18.94 17.28
C ASN A 206 -1.53 -18.69 16.28
N VAL A 207 -1.19 -18.57 15.00
CA VAL A 207 -2.14 -18.35 13.90
C VAL A 207 -1.86 -19.30 12.75
N ARG A 208 -2.86 -19.52 11.91
CA ARG A 208 -2.76 -20.32 10.68
C ARG A 208 -3.09 -19.45 9.47
N ALA A 209 -2.24 -19.48 8.45
CA ALA A 209 -2.53 -18.89 7.15
C ALA A 209 -3.37 -19.85 6.31
N LEU A 210 -4.51 -19.37 5.80
CA LEU A 210 -5.44 -20.18 5.01
C LEU A 210 -5.31 -19.94 3.51
N ALA A 211 -5.11 -18.69 3.11
CA ALA A 211 -5.02 -18.30 1.72
C ALA A 211 -4.29 -16.97 1.53
N VAL A 212 -3.56 -16.84 0.43
CA VAL A 212 -2.95 -15.58 -0.01
C VAL A 212 -3.82 -14.89 -1.06
N ALA A 213 -4.01 -13.59 -0.93
CA ALA A 213 -4.77 -12.73 -1.84
C ALA A 213 -3.90 -12.19 -3.00
N SER A 214 -3.06 -13.04 -3.60
CA SER A 214 -2.29 -12.73 -4.81
C SER A 214 -2.55 -13.74 -5.92
N LYS A 215 -2.12 -13.40 -7.14
CA LYS A 215 -2.20 -14.30 -8.30
C LYS A 215 -1.33 -15.55 -8.14
N GLU A 216 -0.21 -15.40 -7.44
CA GLU A 216 0.77 -16.45 -7.19
C GLU A 216 1.01 -16.58 -5.69
N ARG A 217 1.46 -17.77 -5.25
CA ARG A 217 1.87 -17.97 -3.86
C ARG A 217 3.09 -17.10 -3.53
N LEU A 218 3.26 -16.80 -2.26
CA LEU A 218 4.39 -15.99 -1.80
C LEU A 218 5.58 -16.89 -1.50
N ALA A 219 6.78 -16.44 -1.87
CA ALA A 219 8.01 -17.17 -1.57
C ALA A 219 8.21 -17.39 -0.05
N LEU A 220 7.71 -16.48 0.80
CA LEU A 220 7.73 -16.62 2.25
C LEU A 220 6.69 -17.59 2.82
N LEU A 221 5.68 -17.98 2.02
CA LEU A 221 4.59 -18.88 2.40
C LEU A 221 4.30 -19.86 1.24
N PRO A 222 5.27 -20.68 0.81
CA PRO A 222 5.15 -21.51 -0.39
C PRO A 222 4.04 -22.57 -0.28
N ASP A 223 3.75 -23.01 0.95
CA ASP A 223 2.74 -24.03 1.23
C ASP A 223 1.33 -23.45 1.39
N VAL A 224 1.19 -22.12 1.46
CA VAL A 224 -0.13 -21.48 1.59
C VAL A 224 -0.68 -21.22 0.19
N PRO A 225 -1.83 -21.82 -0.18
CA PRO A 225 -2.44 -21.60 -1.49
C PRO A 225 -2.92 -20.16 -1.64
N THR A 226 -3.09 -19.73 -2.88
CA THR A 226 -3.82 -18.51 -3.23
C THR A 226 -5.33 -18.72 -3.08
N PHE A 227 -6.08 -17.63 -2.93
CA PHE A 227 -7.54 -17.69 -3.04
C PHE A 227 -8.01 -18.21 -4.40
N ALA A 228 -7.28 -17.91 -5.48
CA ALA A 228 -7.60 -18.37 -6.83
C ALA A 228 -7.53 -19.90 -6.94
N GLU A 229 -6.48 -20.52 -6.40
CA GLU A 229 -6.35 -21.99 -6.31
C GLU A 229 -7.49 -22.65 -5.52
N LEU A 230 -8.18 -21.88 -4.67
CA LEU A 230 -9.26 -22.34 -3.80
C LEU A 230 -10.66 -21.99 -4.31
N GLY A 231 -10.78 -21.54 -5.56
CA GLY A 231 -12.07 -21.25 -6.19
C GLY A 231 -12.57 -19.81 -6.03
N TYR A 232 -11.71 -18.90 -5.59
CA TYR A 232 -11.99 -17.46 -5.48
C TYR A 232 -11.06 -16.64 -6.40
N PRO A 233 -11.15 -16.79 -7.73
CA PRO A 233 -10.17 -16.26 -8.69
C PRO A 233 -10.04 -14.73 -8.70
N ASN A 234 -11.06 -14.02 -8.23
CA ASN A 234 -11.09 -12.56 -8.19
C ASN A 234 -10.62 -11.98 -6.85
N PHE A 235 -10.26 -12.81 -5.86
CA PHE A 235 -9.76 -12.34 -4.58
C PHE A 235 -8.25 -12.07 -4.68
N VAL A 236 -7.91 -10.98 -5.37
CA VAL A 236 -6.55 -10.47 -5.49
C VAL A 236 -6.50 -9.13 -4.79
N VAL A 237 -6.02 -9.14 -3.55
CA VAL A 237 -5.98 -7.97 -2.68
C VAL A 237 -4.59 -7.80 -2.08
N THR A 238 -4.01 -6.65 -2.36
CA THR A 238 -2.70 -6.24 -1.88
C THR A 238 -2.79 -4.83 -1.33
N VAL A 239 -1.90 -4.47 -0.42
CA VAL A 239 -1.60 -3.07 -0.12
C VAL A 239 -0.51 -2.61 -1.08
N ARG A 240 -0.80 -1.62 -1.92
CA ARG A 240 0.21 -1.05 -2.82
C ARG A 240 0.87 0.18 -2.21
N TYR A 241 2.18 0.26 -2.40
CA TYR A 241 2.96 1.46 -2.14
C TYR A 241 3.68 1.90 -3.42
N GLY A 242 3.59 3.18 -3.72
CA GLY A 242 4.28 3.78 -4.85
C GLY A 242 4.58 5.24 -4.61
N PHE A 243 5.27 5.86 -5.56
CA PHE A 243 5.60 7.27 -5.48
C PHE A 243 4.68 8.12 -6.35
N MET A 244 4.28 9.27 -5.82
CA MET A 244 3.50 10.27 -6.53
C MET A 244 4.07 11.67 -6.25
N ALA A 245 4.04 12.53 -7.27
CA ALA A 245 4.47 13.93 -7.22
C ALA A 245 3.26 14.87 -7.46
N PRO A 246 3.38 16.19 -7.27
CA PRO A 246 2.34 17.13 -7.69
C PRO A 246 1.95 16.96 -9.16
N ALA A 247 0.66 17.06 -9.50
CA ALA A 247 0.14 16.71 -10.84
C ALA A 247 0.85 17.38 -12.01
N ALA A 248 1.21 18.66 -11.87
CA ALA A 248 1.83 19.45 -12.92
C ALA A 248 3.36 19.24 -13.05
N THR A 249 3.93 18.25 -12.35
CA THR A 249 5.38 17.99 -12.39
C THR A 249 5.81 17.62 -13.81
N PRO A 250 6.80 18.30 -14.41
CA PRO A 250 7.22 18.06 -15.79
C PRO A 250 7.64 16.61 -16.05
N ALA A 251 7.35 16.13 -17.27
CA ALA A 251 7.56 14.75 -17.65
C ALA A 251 9.03 14.29 -17.57
N ASP A 252 9.98 15.19 -17.83
CA ASP A 252 11.42 14.93 -17.67
C ASP A 252 11.79 14.68 -16.20
N ARG A 253 11.21 15.45 -15.27
CA ARG A 253 11.41 15.27 -13.82
C ARG A 253 10.83 13.93 -13.35
N ILE A 254 9.63 13.57 -13.82
CA ILE A 254 9.01 12.27 -13.55
C ILE A 254 9.87 11.13 -14.10
N SER A 255 10.38 11.27 -15.33
CA SER A 255 11.26 10.29 -15.96
C SER A 255 12.54 10.07 -15.15
N THR A 256 13.19 11.16 -14.72
CA THR A 256 14.40 11.11 -13.87
C THR A 256 14.12 10.41 -12.53
N LEU A 257 13.05 10.78 -11.83
CA LEU A 257 12.68 10.15 -10.55
C LEU A 257 12.31 8.67 -10.72
N SER A 258 11.55 8.33 -11.77
CA SER A 258 11.17 6.95 -12.07
C SER A 258 12.37 6.10 -12.46
N GLY A 259 13.33 6.68 -13.21
CA GLY A 259 14.61 6.05 -13.54
C GLY A 259 15.41 5.69 -12.28
N ALA A 260 15.59 6.65 -11.37
CA ALA A 260 16.30 6.44 -10.12
C ALA A 260 15.61 5.41 -9.20
N MET A 261 14.28 5.45 -9.14
CA MET A 261 13.49 4.44 -8.42
C MET A 261 13.70 3.04 -9.01
N ASN A 262 13.68 2.89 -10.33
CA ASN A 262 13.88 1.59 -10.99
C ASN A 262 15.30 1.04 -10.77
N LYS A 263 16.33 1.90 -10.73
CA LYS A 263 17.70 1.50 -10.38
C LYS A 263 17.78 0.96 -8.97
N ALA A 264 17.10 1.60 -8.03
CA ALA A 264 17.00 1.12 -6.66
C ALA A 264 16.23 -0.21 -6.55
N LEU A 265 15.14 -0.39 -7.30
CA LEU A 265 14.37 -1.64 -7.35
C LEU A 265 15.14 -2.82 -7.97
N ALA A 266 16.15 -2.54 -8.80
CA ALA A 266 17.02 -3.53 -9.42
C ALA A 266 18.19 -3.98 -8.51
N ASP A 267 18.48 -3.25 -7.43
CA ASP A 267 19.57 -3.58 -6.50
C ASP A 267 19.28 -4.89 -5.74
N PRO A 268 20.10 -5.96 -5.90
CA PRO A 268 19.81 -7.25 -5.28
C PRO A 268 19.71 -7.20 -3.75
N ALA A 269 20.55 -6.38 -3.10
CA ALA A 269 20.54 -6.23 -1.64
C ALA A 269 19.26 -5.54 -1.15
N PHE A 270 18.75 -4.55 -1.88
CA PHE A 270 17.45 -3.93 -1.64
C PHE A 270 16.35 -4.98 -1.75
N ARG A 271 16.35 -5.72 -2.87
CA ARG A 271 15.32 -6.71 -3.14
C ARG A 271 15.27 -7.77 -2.06
N GLN A 272 16.41 -8.35 -1.71
CA GLN A 272 16.50 -9.35 -0.66
C GLN A 272 15.97 -8.80 0.67
N LYS A 273 16.48 -7.64 1.12
CA LYS A 273 16.10 -7.04 2.40
C LYS A 273 14.59 -6.84 2.52
N PHE A 274 13.93 -6.31 1.49
CA PHE A 274 12.50 -6.00 1.56
C PHE A 274 11.62 -7.22 1.25
N SER A 275 12.08 -8.15 0.42
CA SER A 275 11.39 -9.44 0.25
C SER A 275 11.38 -10.26 1.53
N ASP A 276 12.45 -10.22 2.33
CA ASP A 276 12.49 -10.86 3.67
C ASP A 276 11.50 -10.24 4.66
N LEU A 277 11.09 -8.99 4.43
CA LEU A 277 10.06 -8.29 5.20
C LEU A 277 8.65 -8.48 4.62
N GLY A 278 8.51 -9.26 3.54
CA GLY A 278 7.25 -9.58 2.90
C GLY A 278 6.78 -8.60 1.82
N PHE A 279 7.65 -7.69 1.37
CA PHE A 279 7.36 -6.85 0.21
C PHE A 279 7.58 -7.62 -1.09
N VAL A 280 6.61 -7.55 -1.99
CA VAL A 280 6.70 -8.03 -3.36
C VAL A 280 7.09 -6.83 -4.22
N LEU A 281 8.34 -6.82 -4.70
CA LEU A 281 8.86 -5.69 -5.48
C LEU A 281 8.70 -5.95 -6.98
N PRO A 282 8.18 -4.98 -7.75
CA PRO A 282 8.11 -5.10 -9.19
C PRO A 282 9.53 -5.25 -9.78
N GLN A 283 9.64 -5.97 -10.91
CA GLN A 283 10.90 -6.07 -11.64
C GLN A 283 11.27 -4.74 -12.29
N LYS A 284 10.24 -4.03 -12.78
CA LYS A 284 10.30 -2.69 -13.32
C LYS A 284 8.97 -2.02 -13.05
N SER A 285 8.99 -0.71 -12.88
CA SER A 285 7.77 0.09 -12.76
C SER A 285 7.79 1.25 -13.75
N SER A 286 6.61 1.71 -14.14
CA SER A 286 6.39 2.92 -14.91
C SER A 286 5.28 3.76 -14.29
N PRO A 287 5.25 5.08 -14.52
CA PRO A 287 4.13 5.93 -14.16
C PRO A 287 2.79 5.41 -14.68
N GLN A 288 2.76 4.94 -15.93
CA GLN A 288 1.56 4.45 -16.60
C GLN A 288 1.04 3.16 -15.97
N ASP A 289 1.93 2.18 -15.72
CA ASP A 289 1.52 0.92 -15.08
C ASP A 289 0.95 1.18 -13.69
N TYR A 290 1.59 2.07 -12.92
CA TYR A 290 1.09 2.41 -11.58
C TYR A 290 -0.26 3.16 -11.64
N ALA A 291 -0.44 4.07 -12.60
CA ALA A 291 -1.73 4.72 -12.84
C ALA A 291 -2.84 3.68 -13.16
N SER A 292 -2.55 2.72 -14.03
CA SER A 292 -3.48 1.65 -14.38
C SER A 292 -3.85 0.77 -13.19
N LEU A 293 -2.89 0.45 -12.31
CA LEU A 293 -3.15 -0.27 -11.06
C LEU A 293 -4.08 0.50 -10.14
N ILE A 294 -3.82 1.80 -9.92
CA ILE A 294 -4.68 2.67 -9.09
C ILE A 294 -6.12 2.66 -9.61
N GLN A 295 -6.32 2.81 -10.92
CA GLN A 295 -7.66 2.83 -11.51
C GLN A 295 -8.37 1.47 -11.41
N ALA A 296 -7.63 0.38 -11.60
CA ALA A 296 -8.17 -0.98 -11.43
C ALA A 296 -8.63 -1.21 -9.98
N ASP A 297 -7.84 -0.79 -9.00
CA ASP A 297 -8.18 -0.92 -7.59
C ASP A 297 -9.39 -0.07 -7.20
N ARG A 298 -9.48 1.16 -7.69
CA ARG A 298 -10.63 2.02 -7.42
C ARG A 298 -11.91 1.42 -7.95
N LYS A 299 -11.88 0.85 -9.16
CA LYS A 299 -13.04 0.16 -9.73
C LYS A 299 -13.48 -1.01 -8.84
N MET A 300 -12.54 -1.85 -8.43
CA MET A 300 -12.82 -2.99 -7.54
C MET A 300 -13.40 -2.53 -6.20
N TRP A 301 -12.77 -1.56 -5.54
CA TRP A 301 -13.20 -1.11 -4.22
C TRP A 301 -14.49 -0.29 -4.24
N ALA A 302 -14.75 0.47 -5.29
CA ALA A 302 -16.01 1.22 -5.42
C ALA A 302 -17.23 0.30 -5.39
N GLU A 303 -17.14 -0.89 -6.01
CA GLU A 303 -18.20 -1.89 -5.99
C GLU A 303 -18.46 -2.42 -4.57
N VAL A 304 -17.40 -2.80 -3.86
CA VAL A 304 -17.47 -3.32 -2.47
C VAL A 304 -18.02 -2.25 -1.52
N ILE A 305 -17.46 -1.03 -1.57
CA ILE A 305 -17.84 0.09 -0.70
C ILE A 305 -19.32 0.44 -0.89
N LYS A 306 -19.78 0.52 -2.14
CA LYS A 306 -21.18 0.83 -2.47
C LYS A 306 -22.13 -0.26 -1.97
N LEU A 307 -21.80 -1.53 -2.21
CA LEU A 307 -22.64 -2.66 -1.79
C LEU A 307 -22.80 -2.73 -0.27
N LYS A 308 -21.71 -2.43 0.46
CA LYS A 308 -21.65 -2.52 1.92
C LYS A 308 -22.02 -1.22 2.63
N ASN A 309 -22.33 -0.16 1.89
CA ASN A 309 -22.64 1.17 2.42
C ASN A 309 -21.57 1.68 3.41
N ILE A 310 -20.29 1.48 3.06
CA ILE A 310 -19.17 1.88 3.92
C ILE A 310 -18.86 3.34 3.66
N SER A 311 -18.77 4.14 4.72
CA SER A 311 -18.35 5.55 4.67
C SER A 311 -17.49 5.87 5.88
N LEU A 312 -16.58 6.83 5.73
CA LEU A 312 -15.77 7.39 6.82
C LEU A 312 -16.31 8.73 7.32
N ASP A 313 -17.41 9.23 6.76
CA ASP A 313 -18.11 10.38 7.29
C ASP A 313 -19.06 9.94 8.40
N HIS A 314 -19.06 10.68 9.52
CA HIS A 314 -20.02 10.55 10.61
C HIS A 314 -21.11 11.62 10.49
#